data_AF-A0AAV9KMZ1-F1
#
_entry.id   AF-A0AAV9KMZ1-F1
#
_cell.length_a   1.000
_cell.length_b   1.000
_cell.length_c   1.000
_cell.angle_alpha   90.00
_cell.angle_beta   90.00
_cell.angle_gamma   90.00
#
_symmetry.space_group_name_H-M   'P 1'
#
loop_
_entity.id
_entity.type
_entity.pdbx_description
1 polymer ?
#
loop_
_entity_poly.entity_id
_entity_poly.type
_entity_poly.pdbx_seq_one_letter_code
_entity_poly.pdbx_strand_id
1 'polypeptide(L)'
;MTSRLRFWVIFQVVLVIFFARLSCSFKAKSAIGDPGMKRDNLRVAIEAWNQCNEVYEEAPNMGSPRHADCFDLQKSNNRSNKNNVLAAKLVHLVNEFDNKLSINDAKSLGQYYLNVDMYAAWKELFLGYKCKVQDEPKPWNFWMIMLKSGNMDTTAAICPRNGIPSQPFAQIPRFPCFGKGCMNIPRIYHDYSTLHSHRKHPKETKLKGGFHGTWELDADMSTAKTRNDTSFFSLEFHHVLKTSSKYPWLMHYLRSDATTGFSGGYHYETRGMSKIVPKSPNFKVRFTLDVIKGGGPRSQFYLMDIGSCWKNNGQPCDGDVTTDVMRYSEMIINPDIHTVSPGCNPKENLKLCPIYHTFANGTRVHRTDEARFPYDAYHMHCSPGNGMYLEEPFNHCDEYSNPQAQEILQILPHPVWGWIGDPRTWELDVGRLSQSLYFYQDPFTKPAERHWPSIDLGTEIYVSSNQLAEWVVSDFDIIVTDE
;
A
#
# COMPACT_ATOMS: atom_id res chain seq x y z
N MET A 1 -34.11 10.07 60.89
CA MET A 1 -33.43 9.21 59.88
C MET A 1 -33.72 9.57 58.42
N THR A 2 -34.68 10.45 58.11
CA THR A 2 -35.17 10.70 56.74
C THR A 2 -34.38 11.74 55.92
N SER A 3 -33.64 12.66 56.56
CA SER A 3 -32.86 13.69 55.86
C SER A 3 -31.54 13.17 55.27
N ARG A 4 -30.80 12.33 56.01
CA ARG A 4 -29.52 11.77 55.54
C ARG A 4 -29.68 10.85 54.32
N LEU A 5 -30.77 10.08 54.25
CA LEU A 5 -31.04 9.18 53.13
C LEU A 5 -31.34 9.96 51.84
N ARG A 6 -32.08 11.07 51.94
CA ARG A 6 -32.36 11.95 50.79
C ARG A 6 -31.10 12.63 50.27
N PHE A 7 -30.22 13.08 51.16
CA PHE A 7 -28.94 13.68 50.75
C PHE A 7 -28.03 12.67 50.05
N TRP A 8 -27.99 11.42 50.52
CA TRP A 8 -27.20 10.35 49.91
C TRP A 8 -27.72 9.95 48.52
N VAL A 9 -29.04 9.88 48.34
CA VAL A 9 -29.66 9.61 47.04
C VAL A 9 -29.42 10.76 46.06
N ILE A 10 -29.55 12.01 46.50
CA ILE A 10 -29.26 13.17 45.64
C ILE A 10 -27.78 13.20 45.27
N PHE A 11 -26.88 12.93 46.21
CA PHE A 11 -25.44 12.86 45.95
C PHE A 11 -25.10 11.75 44.94
N GLN A 12 -25.66 10.55 45.09
CA GLN A 12 -25.51 9.44 44.14
C GLN A 12 -26.03 9.79 42.74
N VAL A 13 -27.21 10.43 42.63
CA VAL A 13 -27.78 10.85 41.35
C VAL A 13 -26.94 11.94 40.69
N VAL A 14 -26.45 12.92 41.46
CA VAL A 14 -25.55 13.96 40.95
C VAL A 14 -24.22 13.34 40.51
N LEU A 15 -23.66 12.37 41.25
CA LEU A 15 -22.45 11.66 40.87
C LEU A 15 -22.65 10.88 39.57
N VAL A 16 -23.75 10.14 39.43
CA VAL A 16 -24.09 9.39 38.21
C VAL A 16 -24.29 10.34 37.02
N ILE A 17 -24.91 11.51 37.20
CA ILE A 17 -25.05 12.51 36.14
C ILE A 17 -23.70 13.16 35.79
N PHE A 18 -22.83 13.40 36.79
CA PHE A 18 -21.48 13.95 36.57
C PHE A 18 -20.57 12.95 35.84
N PHE A 19 -20.61 11.66 36.21
CA PHE A 19 -19.87 10.60 35.54
C PHE A 19 -20.49 10.21 34.19
N ALA A 20 -21.81 10.29 34.00
CA ALA A 20 -22.45 10.11 32.70
C ALA A 20 -22.13 11.25 31.72
N ARG A 21 -21.83 12.45 32.21
CA ARG A 21 -21.31 13.57 31.41
C ARG A 21 -19.80 13.48 31.14
N LEU A 22 -19.09 12.58 31.80
CA LEU A 22 -17.70 12.18 31.52
C LEU A 22 -17.63 10.98 30.57
N SER A 23 -18.66 10.76 29.75
CA SER A 23 -18.48 9.97 28.53
C SER A 23 -17.57 10.80 27.62
N CYS A 24 -16.26 10.52 27.67
CA CYS A 24 -15.29 11.06 26.73
C CYS A 24 -15.76 10.65 25.34
N SER A 25 -16.36 11.60 24.60
CA SER A 25 -16.60 11.43 23.18
C SER A 25 -15.22 11.45 22.51
N PHE A 26 -14.56 10.30 22.42
CA PHE A 26 -13.33 10.15 21.66
C PHE A 26 -13.56 10.69 20.25
N LYS A 27 -12.88 11.79 19.91
CA LYS A 27 -13.12 12.48 18.65
C LYS A 27 -12.37 11.74 17.55
N ALA A 28 -13.07 10.83 16.88
CA ALA A 28 -12.56 10.17 15.68
C ALA A 28 -12.17 11.22 14.63
N LYS A 29 -10.99 11.06 14.03
CA LYS A 29 -10.45 11.95 12.99
C LYS A 29 -9.97 11.12 11.82
N SER A 30 -10.09 11.66 10.61
CA SER A 30 -9.43 11.05 9.46
C SER A 30 -7.93 11.34 9.53
N ALA A 31 -7.13 10.29 9.36
CA ALA A 31 -5.69 10.35 9.26
C ALA A 31 -5.21 10.77 7.86
N ILE A 32 -6.12 10.83 6.90
CA ILE A 32 -5.82 11.11 5.50
C ILE A 32 -6.35 12.45 5.02
N GLY A 33 -5.69 13.01 4.00
CA GLY A 33 -6.03 14.33 3.45
C GLY A 33 -7.28 14.39 2.56
N ASP A 34 -7.71 13.24 2.03
CA ASP A 34 -8.87 13.11 1.13
C ASP A 34 -9.80 11.98 1.59
N PRO A 35 -10.45 12.14 2.77
CA PRO A 35 -11.31 11.12 3.33
C PRO A 35 -12.48 10.78 2.41
N GLY A 36 -12.59 9.50 2.09
CA GLY A 36 -13.60 8.95 1.21
C GLY A 36 -13.37 9.21 -0.27
N MET A 37 -12.19 9.73 -0.67
CA MET A 37 -11.86 10.05 -2.07
C MET A 37 -12.86 11.04 -2.70
N LYS A 38 -13.21 12.10 -1.96
CA LYS A 38 -14.34 13.02 -2.29
C LYS A 38 -13.88 14.35 -2.87
N ARG A 39 -12.58 14.61 -2.92
CA ARG A 39 -12.03 15.88 -3.38
C ARG A 39 -12.07 16.00 -4.90
N ASP A 40 -12.67 17.10 -5.38
CA ASP A 40 -12.69 17.42 -6.82
C ASP A 40 -11.29 17.75 -7.40
N ASN A 41 -10.38 18.24 -6.56
CA ASN A 41 -9.00 18.54 -6.93
C ASN A 41 -8.15 17.26 -6.83
N LEU A 42 -7.84 16.65 -7.97
CA LEU A 42 -7.11 15.39 -8.04
C LEU A 42 -5.69 15.53 -7.48
N ARG A 43 -5.26 14.51 -6.74
CA ARG A 43 -3.89 14.31 -6.27
C ARG A 43 -3.53 12.84 -6.37
N VAL A 44 -2.89 12.45 -7.47
CA VAL A 44 -2.46 11.07 -7.70
C VAL A 44 -1.02 11.08 -8.22
N ALA A 45 -0.18 10.23 -7.67
CA ALA A 45 1.11 9.88 -8.23
C ALA A 45 1.13 8.41 -8.65
N ILE A 46 2.05 8.07 -9.54
CA ILE A 46 2.35 6.71 -9.94
C ILE A 46 3.85 6.48 -9.85
N GLU A 47 4.19 5.27 -9.44
CA GLU A 47 5.55 4.76 -9.33
C GLU A 47 5.62 3.34 -9.89
N ALA A 48 6.82 2.94 -10.30
CA ALA A 48 7.06 1.60 -10.77
C ALA A 48 8.43 1.08 -10.36
N TRP A 49 8.48 -0.22 -10.03
CA TRP A 49 9.64 -0.89 -9.45
C TRP A 49 9.93 -2.25 -10.07
N ASN A 50 11.19 -2.67 -9.93
CA ASN A 50 11.60 -4.05 -10.13
C ASN A 50 11.38 -4.88 -8.84
N GLN A 51 11.84 -6.14 -8.84
CA GLN A 51 11.66 -7.07 -7.74
C GLN A 51 12.13 -6.53 -6.38
N CYS A 52 13.23 -5.78 -6.32
CA CYS A 52 13.81 -5.28 -5.07
C CYS A 52 13.34 -3.89 -4.64
N ASN A 53 12.22 -3.39 -5.18
CA ASN A 53 11.73 -2.03 -4.88
C ASN A 53 12.73 -0.92 -5.31
N GLU A 54 13.48 -1.19 -6.37
CA GLU A 54 14.41 -0.24 -6.97
C GLU A 54 14.09 -0.05 -8.47
N VAL A 55 14.71 0.96 -9.07
CA VAL A 55 14.57 1.28 -10.49
C VAL A 55 15.70 0.62 -11.29
N TYR A 56 16.94 0.71 -10.80
CA TYR A 56 18.18 0.30 -11.45
C TYR A 56 18.47 1.06 -12.76
N GLU A 57 17.62 0.90 -13.77
CA GLU A 57 17.71 1.56 -15.07
C GLU A 57 16.38 2.20 -15.46
N GLU A 58 16.44 3.43 -15.98
CA GLU A 58 15.25 4.08 -16.55
C GLU A 58 14.89 3.45 -17.90
N ALA A 59 13.59 3.33 -18.16
CA ALA A 59 13.13 2.91 -19.47
C ALA A 59 13.57 3.93 -20.55
N PRO A 60 14.03 3.48 -21.73
CA PRO A 60 14.52 4.38 -22.77
C PRO A 60 13.50 5.47 -23.15
N ASN A 61 13.94 6.73 -23.11
CA ASN A 61 13.15 7.93 -23.40
C ASN A 61 11.93 8.17 -22.49
N MET A 62 11.87 7.47 -21.34
CA MET A 62 10.76 7.59 -20.38
C MET A 62 11.10 8.57 -19.24
N GLY A 63 12.37 8.59 -18.83
CA GLY A 63 12.81 9.25 -17.60
C GLY A 63 12.47 8.41 -16.36
N SER A 64 12.50 9.04 -15.20
CA SER A 64 12.24 8.35 -13.94
C SER A 64 10.78 7.86 -13.86
N PRO A 65 10.52 6.65 -13.34
CA PRO A 65 9.16 6.06 -13.25
C PRO A 65 8.19 6.77 -12.32
N ARG A 66 8.58 7.89 -11.71
CA ARG A 66 7.71 8.66 -10.83
C ARG A 66 7.00 9.75 -11.63
N HIS A 67 5.69 9.67 -11.71
CA HIS A 67 4.84 10.64 -12.39
C HIS A 67 3.71 11.08 -11.46
N ALA A 68 3.11 12.24 -11.72
CA ALA A 68 1.93 12.70 -10.99
C ALA A 68 0.92 13.44 -11.87
N ASP A 69 -0.35 13.35 -11.49
CA ASP A 69 -1.45 14.17 -11.98
C ASP A 69 -2.07 14.90 -10.78
N CYS A 70 -1.84 16.21 -10.74
CA CYS A 70 -2.28 17.08 -9.67
C CYS A 70 -2.79 18.39 -10.27
N PHE A 71 -4.03 18.75 -9.95
CA PHE A 71 -4.61 20.00 -10.42
C PHE A 71 -5.54 20.63 -9.40
N ASP A 72 -5.74 21.95 -9.51
CA ASP A 72 -6.79 22.66 -8.79
C ASP A 72 -7.93 23.06 -9.73
N LEU A 73 -9.17 22.84 -9.28
CA LEU A 73 -10.37 23.27 -9.97
C LEU A 73 -10.62 24.76 -9.68
N GLN A 74 -10.42 25.60 -10.69
CA GLN A 74 -10.71 27.02 -10.61
C GLN A 74 -12.10 27.29 -11.22
N LYS A 75 -13.03 27.80 -10.41
CA LYS A 75 -14.35 28.23 -10.88
C LYS A 75 -14.26 29.68 -11.40
N SER A 76 -14.64 29.92 -12.65
CA SER A 76 -14.69 31.28 -13.22
C SER A 76 -15.90 32.05 -12.67
N ASN A 77 -15.64 33.18 -11.99
CA ASN A 77 -16.66 34.11 -11.50
C ASN A 77 -17.10 35.13 -12.57
N ASN A 78 -17.22 34.74 -13.85
CA ASN A 78 -17.71 35.64 -14.88
C ASN A 78 -19.22 35.86 -14.73
N ARG A 79 -19.60 36.83 -13.89
CA ARG A 79 -20.98 37.34 -13.71
C ARG A 79 -21.55 38.06 -14.95
N SER A 80 -20.83 38.10 -16.07
CA SER A 80 -21.15 38.92 -17.24
C SER A 80 -21.91 38.21 -18.36
N ASN A 81 -22.09 36.88 -18.32
CA ASN A 81 -22.87 36.17 -19.32
C ASN A 81 -24.21 35.69 -18.74
N LYS A 82 -25.31 36.18 -19.34
CA LYS A 82 -26.72 35.81 -19.04
C LYS A 82 -27.06 34.31 -19.21
N ASN A 83 -26.07 33.48 -19.56
CA ASN A 83 -26.19 32.03 -19.62
C ASN A 83 -25.34 31.44 -18.49
N ASN A 84 -25.98 31.17 -17.35
CA ASN A 84 -25.42 30.57 -16.13
C ASN A 84 -24.75 29.20 -16.38
N VAL A 85 -23.56 29.19 -16.96
CA VAL A 85 -22.65 28.03 -16.95
C VAL A 85 -21.36 28.50 -16.30
N LEU A 86 -21.13 28.06 -15.06
CA LEU A 86 -19.84 28.21 -14.40
C LEU A 86 -18.77 27.51 -15.26
N ALA A 87 -17.94 28.28 -15.95
CA ALA A 87 -16.78 27.73 -16.64
C ALA A 87 -15.76 27.32 -15.58
N ALA A 88 -15.65 26.02 -15.33
CA ALA A 88 -14.61 25.46 -14.47
C ALA A 88 -13.37 25.17 -15.32
N LYS A 89 -12.19 25.52 -14.80
CA LYS A 89 -10.89 25.28 -15.44
C LYS A 89 -10.04 24.43 -14.51
N LEU A 90 -9.31 23.47 -15.08
CA LEU A 90 -8.29 22.71 -14.36
C LEU A 90 -6.96 23.46 -14.45
N VAL A 91 -6.33 23.71 -13.32
CA VAL A 91 -4.98 24.30 -13.21
C VAL A 91 -4.03 23.20 -12.80
N HIS A 92 -3.35 22.60 -13.78
CA HIS A 92 -2.36 21.55 -13.57
C HIS A 92 -1.13 22.09 -12.83
N LEU A 93 -0.78 21.45 -11.72
CA LEU A 93 0.38 21.78 -10.88
C LEU A 93 1.64 21.03 -11.34
N VAL A 94 1.44 19.87 -11.96
CA VAL A 94 2.48 19.03 -12.58
C VAL A 94 2.22 19.03 -14.09
N ASN A 95 3.25 19.29 -14.88
CA ASN A 95 3.17 19.30 -16.34
C ASN A 95 4.04 18.19 -16.95
N GLU A 96 4.01 18.09 -18.28
CA GLU A 96 4.70 17.01 -18.99
C GLU A 96 6.22 17.06 -18.80
N PHE A 97 6.79 18.27 -18.69
CA PHE A 97 8.21 18.46 -18.43
C PHE A 97 8.60 17.92 -17.05
N ASP A 98 7.83 18.23 -16.00
CA ASP A 98 8.06 17.70 -14.66
C ASP A 98 8.03 16.17 -14.64
N ASN A 99 7.04 15.57 -15.32
CA ASN A 99 6.89 14.12 -15.40
C ASN A 99 7.98 13.45 -16.24
N LYS A 100 8.58 14.13 -17.22
CA LYS A 100 9.66 13.58 -18.07
C LYS A 100 11.07 13.70 -17.48
N LEU A 101 11.22 14.37 -16.34
CA LEU A 101 12.51 14.53 -15.67
C LEU A 101 13.20 13.17 -15.41
N SER A 102 14.50 13.12 -15.70
CA SER A 102 15.35 11.93 -15.71
C SER A 102 16.67 12.13 -14.96
N ILE A 103 17.35 11.02 -14.67
CA ILE A 103 18.71 11.07 -14.09
C ILE A 103 19.70 11.86 -14.96
N ASN A 104 19.49 11.87 -16.29
CA ASN A 104 20.36 12.61 -17.20
C ASN A 104 20.22 14.12 -17.04
N ASP A 105 19.01 14.61 -16.74
CA ASP A 105 18.77 16.02 -16.43
C ASP A 105 19.54 16.41 -15.16
N ALA A 106 19.48 15.58 -14.11
CA ALA A 106 20.24 15.80 -12.88
C ALA A 106 21.76 15.83 -13.14
N LYS A 107 22.28 14.90 -13.94
CA LYS A 107 23.70 14.87 -14.33
C LYS A 107 24.10 16.12 -15.12
N SER A 108 23.25 16.60 -16.03
CA SER A 108 23.49 17.83 -16.80
C SER A 108 23.59 19.08 -15.92
N LEU A 109 22.92 19.05 -14.75
CA LEU A 109 22.98 20.09 -13.72
C LEU A 109 24.10 19.87 -12.68
N GLY A 110 25.02 18.95 -12.94
CA GLY A 110 26.20 18.68 -12.10
C GLY A 110 25.96 17.70 -10.94
N GLN A 111 24.80 17.05 -10.84
CA GLN A 111 24.47 16.10 -9.76
C GLN A 111 24.97 14.68 -10.06
N TYR A 112 26.27 14.52 -10.33
CA TYR A 112 26.86 13.25 -10.78
C TYR A 112 26.88 12.13 -9.72
N TYR A 113 26.70 12.46 -8.45
CA TYR A 113 26.68 11.49 -7.35
C TYR A 113 25.34 10.74 -7.23
N LEU A 114 24.27 11.23 -7.87
CA LEU A 114 22.98 10.56 -7.86
C LEU A 114 23.01 9.34 -8.79
N ASN A 115 22.53 8.21 -8.27
CA ASN A 115 22.14 7.07 -9.11
C ASN A 115 20.63 7.16 -9.43
N VAL A 116 20.14 6.23 -10.24
CA VAL A 116 18.75 6.22 -10.72
C VAL A 116 17.76 6.06 -9.55
N ASP A 117 18.08 5.20 -8.60
CA ASP A 117 17.25 4.89 -7.44
C ASP A 117 17.08 6.11 -6.52
N MET A 118 18.19 6.74 -6.15
CA MET A 118 18.21 8.00 -5.40
C MET A 118 17.42 9.07 -6.16
N TYR A 119 17.63 9.20 -7.46
CA TYR A 119 16.93 10.20 -8.25
C TYR A 119 15.41 9.96 -8.30
N ALA A 120 14.95 8.71 -8.40
CA ALA A 120 13.54 8.39 -8.35
C ALA A 120 12.91 8.79 -7.01
N ALA A 121 13.59 8.53 -5.89
CA ALA A 121 13.14 9.01 -4.58
C ALA A 121 13.09 10.54 -4.50
N TRP A 122 14.12 11.24 -4.98
CA TRP A 122 14.14 12.70 -5.05
C TRP A 122 13.02 13.28 -5.93
N LYS A 123 12.70 12.63 -7.06
CA LYS A 123 11.62 13.03 -7.95
C LYS A 123 10.26 12.89 -7.27
N GLU A 124 10.04 11.85 -6.47
CA GLU A 124 8.83 11.74 -5.64
C GLU A 124 8.70 12.92 -4.68
N LEU A 125 9.78 13.29 -3.98
CA LEU A 125 9.76 14.45 -3.08
C LEU A 125 9.42 15.75 -3.81
N PHE A 126 9.97 15.95 -5.01
CA PHE A 126 9.69 17.09 -5.88
C PHE A 126 8.23 17.13 -6.33
N LEU A 127 7.69 16.02 -6.84
CA LEU A 127 6.28 15.92 -7.25
C LEU A 127 5.36 16.14 -6.03
N GLY A 128 5.71 15.56 -4.88
CA GLY A 128 5.02 15.79 -3.62
C GLY A 128 4.99 17.28 -3.26
N TYR A 129 6.12 17.98 -3.37
CA TYR A 129 6.18 19.42 -3.14
C TYR A 129 5.21 20.20 -4.03
N LYS A 130 5.12 19.89 -5.33
CA LYS A 130 4.19 20.56 -6.27
C LYS A 130 2.73 20.23 -5.98
N CYS A 131 2.44 18.97 -5.64
CA CYS A 131 1.09 18.47 -5.38
C CYS A 131 0.58 18.81 -3.97
N LYS A 132 1.41 19.41 -3.11
CA LYS A 132 1.11 19.63 -1.70
C LYS A 132 -0.20 20.39 -1.47
N VAL A 133 -1.00 19.88 -0.54
CA VAL A 133 -2.21 20.51 -0.02
C VAL A 133 -1.96 20.90 1.42
N GLN A 134 -2.20 22.16 1.76
CA GLN A 134 -2.14 22.62 3.15
C GLN A 134 -3.36 22.11 3.92
N ASP A 135 -3.13 21.49 5.08
CA ASP A 135 -4.16 20.89 5.92
C ASP A 135 -3.62 20.72 7.35
N GLU A 136 -4.50 20.36 8.28
CA GLU A 136 -4.21 20.11 9.69
C GLU A 136 -4.30 18.62 10.03
N PRO A 137 -3.38 18.06 10.85
CA PRO A 137 -2.29 18.75 11.56
C PRO A 137 -1.04 19.00 10.69
N LYS A 138 -1.01 18.44 9.48
CA LYS A 138 0.13 18.51 8.56
C LYS A 138 -0.38 18.59 7.12
N PRO A 139 0.39 19.23 6.21
CA PRO A 139 0.10 19.17 4.79
C PRO A 139 0.24 17.74 4.26
N TRP A 140 -0.43 17.45 3.15
CA TRP A 140 -0.41 16.14 2.49
C TRP A 140 -0.22 16.27 0.97
N ASN A 141 0.04 15.16 0.26
CA ASN A 141 0.46 15.19 -1.14
C ASN A 141 -0.53 14.50 -2.09
N PHE A 142 -0.49 13.18 -2.22
CA PHE A 142 -1.28 12.43 -3.19
C PHE A 142 -1.52 10.98 -2.75
N TRP A 143 -2.54 10.37 -3.35
CA TRP A 143 -2.64 8.90 -3.42
C TRP A 143 -1.52 8.36 -4.29
N MET A 144 -0.87 7.27 -3.88
CA MET A 144 0.20 6.65 -4.67
C MET A 144 -0.31 5.40 -5.36
N ILE A 145 -0.10 5.30 -6.68
CA ILE A 145 -0.27 4.06 -7.43
C ILE A 145 1.07 3.39 -7.56
N MET A 146 1.18 2.20 -6.98
CA MET A 146 2.40 1.42 -7.07
C MET A 146 2.24 0.30 -8.10
N LEU A 147 3.20 0.23 -9.01
CA LEU A 147 3.39 -0.88 -9.93
C LEU A 147 4.67 -1.62 -9.57
N LYS A 148 4.63 -2.95 -9.56
CA LYS A 148 5.84 -3.74 -9.35
C LYS A 148 5.87 -4.94 -10.26
N SER A 149 7.06 -5.23 -10.78
CA SER A 149 7.35 -6.45 -11.53
C SER A 149 8.15 -7.40 -10.65
N GLY A 150 7.68 -8.64 -10.55
CA GLY A 150 8.38 -9.71 -9.86
C GLY A 150 9.49 -10.37 -10.67
N ASN A 151 9.76 -9.86 -11.88
CA ASN A 151 10.88 -10.35 -12.66
C ASN A 151 12.21 -10.01 -11.99
N MET A 152 13.12 -10.98 -11.96
CA MET A 152 14.44 -10.81 -11.37
C MET A 152 15.50 -11.56 -12.19
N ASP A 153 16.50 -10.81 -12.65
CA ASP A 153 17.72 -11.35 -13.25
C ASP A 153 18.68 -11.72 -12.11
N THR A 154 18.73 -13.01 -11.80
CA THR A 154 19.56 -13.52 -10.70
C THR A 154 21.05 -13.50 -11.06
N THR A 155 21.39 -13.35 -12.34
CA THR A 155 22.77 -13.30 -12.82
C THR A 155 23.34 -11.89 -12.82
N ALA A 156 22.48 -10.87 -12.93
CA ALA A 156 22.86 -9.47 -12.75
C ALA A 156 23.17 -9.13 -11.28
N ALA A 157 22.55 -9.85 -10.34
CA ALA A 157 22.76 -9.71 -8.88
C ALA A 157 22.60 -8.29 -8.34
N ILE A 158 21.70 -7.51 -8.95
CA ILE A 158 21.47 -6.10 -8.61
C ILE A 158 20.60 -5.93 -7.36
N CYS A 159 19.71 -6.87 -7.09
CA CYS A 159 18.92 -6.85 -5.87
C CYS A 159 19.77 -7.34 -4.69
N PRO A 160 19.87 -6.57 -3.60
CA PRO A 160 20.55 -7.02 -2.39
C PRO A 160 19.79 -8.19 -1.76
N ARG A 161 20.51 -8.96 -0.94
CA ARG A 161 19.99 -10.04 -0.12
C ARG A 161 19.92 -9.57 1.32
N ASN A 162 18.74 -9.18 1.81
CA ASN A 162 18.54 -8.66 3.17
C ASN A 162 19.54 -7.54 3.54
N GLY A 163 19.69 -6.52 2.69
CA GLY A 163 20.62 -5.41 2.89
C GLY A 163 22.06 -5.66 2.46
N ILE A 164 22.42 -6.90 2.12
CA ILE A 164 23.79 -7.28 1.74
C ILE A 164 23.90 -7.39 0.22
N PRO A 165 24.93 -6.85 -0.43
CA PRO A 165 25.15 -7.04 -1.86
C PRO A 165 25.13 -8.52 -2.26
N SER A 166 24.38 -8.85 -3.31
CA SER A 166 24.25 -10.23 -3.77
C SER A 166 25.39 -10.65 -4.69
N GLN A 167 25.45 -11.95 -4.98
CA GLN A 167 26.35 -12.52 -5.99
C GLN A 167 25.49 -13.22 -7.07
N PRO A 168 25.94 -13.25 -8.33
CA PRO A 168 25.23 -13.96 -9.40
C PRO A 168 24.93 -15.40 -9.03
N PHE A 169 23.68 -15.83 -9.25
CA PHE A 169 23.26 -17.21 -9.04
C PHE A 169 22.38 -17.71 -10.18
N ALA A 170 22.24 -19.04 -10.26
CA ALA A 170 21.47 -19.69 -11.31
C ALA A 170 20.02 -19.21 -11.31
N GLN A 171 19.49 -18.91 -12.50
CA GLN A 171 18.09 -18.53 -12.65
C GLN A 171 17.18 -19.65 -12.17
N ILE A 172 16.28 -19.32 -11.25
CA ILE A 172 15.32 -20.28 -10.69
C ILE A 172 13.89 -19.96 -11.14
N PRO A 173 13.00 -20.97 -11.30
CA PRO A 173 11.63 -20.76 -11.79
C PRO A 173 10.78 -19.79 -10.96
N ARG A 174 11.11 -19.63 -9.66
CA ARG A 174 10.46 -18.66 -8.75
C ARG A 174 10.62 -17.22 -9.23
N PHE A 175 11.75 -16.90 -9.86
CA PHE A 175 12.07 -15.58 -10.36
C PHE A 175 11.95 -15.59 -11.89
N PRO A 176 10.82 -15.17 -12.47
CA PRO A 176 10.67 -15.12 -13.92
C PRO A 176 11.67 -14.12 -14.51
N CYS A 177 12.36 -14.52 -15.56
CA CYS A 177 13.23 -13.64 -16.33
C CYS A 177 13.45 -14.23 -17.72
N PHE A 178 13.33 -13.40 -18.74
CA PHE A 178 13.56 -13.78 -20.15
C PHE A 178 14.96 -13.38 -20.65
N GLY A 179 15.90 -13.13 -19.72
CA GLY A 179 17.25 -12.64 -19.99
C GLY A 179 17.36 -11.12 -19.89
N LYS A 180 18.37 -10.55 -20.56
CA LYS A 180 18.69 -9.12 -20.49
C LYS A 180 17.46 -8.24 -20.71
N GLY A 181 17.22 -7.32 -19.77
CA GLY A 181 16.07 -6.41 -19.79
C GLY A 181 14.80 -6.94 -19.12
N CYS A 182 14.83 -8.11 -18.46
CA CYS A 182 13.67 -8.62 -17.73
C CYS A 182 13.33 -7.79 -16.48
N MET A 183 14.35 -7.21 -15.82
CA MET A 183 14.25 -6.29 -14.70
C MET A 183 14.13 -4.85 -15.18
N ASN A 184 13.04 -4.56 -15.87
CA ASN A 184 12.80 -3.24 -16.42
C ASN A 184 11.52 -2.63 -15.84
N ILE A 185 11.41 -1.33 -16.02
CA ILE A 185 10.31 -0.48 -15.62
C ILE A 185 9.35 -0.30 -16.80
N PRO A 186 8.03 -0.16 -16.56
CA PRO A 186 7.09 0.00 -17.65
C PRO A 186 7.21 1.37 -18.30
N ARG A 187 6.75 1.46 -19.55
CA ARG A 187 6.40 2.76 -20.13
C ARG A 187 5.12 3.25 -19.47
N ILE A 188 5.13 4.49 -19.01
CA ILE A 188 3.98 5.14 -18.38
C ILE A 188 3.52 6.28 -19.27
N TYR A 189 2.28 6.19 -19.75
CA TYR A 189 1.63 7.25 -20.51
C TYR A 189 0.65 7.97 -19.59
N HIS A 190 0.62 9.29 -19.70
CA HIS A 190 -0.24 10.15 -18.90
C HIS A 190 -1.24 10.87 -19.80
N ASP A 191 -2.50 10.50 -19.66
CA ASP A 191 -3.62 11.26 -20.22
C ASP A 191 -4.02 12.31 -19.18
N TYR A 192 -3.52 13.54 -19.35
CA TYR A 192 -3.81 14.64 -18.43
C TYR A 192 -5.31 14.81 -18.21
N SER A 193 -5.68 14.97 -16.94
CA SER A 193 -7.06 15.18 -16.56
C SER A 193 -7.68 16.39 -17.26
N THR A 194 -8.84 16.18 -17.88
CA THR A 194 -9.62 17.20 -18.61
C THR A 194 -11.11 17.09 -18.31
N LEU A 195 -11.82 18.21 -18.50
CA LEU A 195 -13.26 18.30 -18.29
C LEU A 195 -14.01 18.02 -19.60
N HIS A 196 -14.87 17.01 -19.60
CA HIS A 196 -15.73 16.67 -20.73
C HIS A 196 -17.20 16.92 -20.41
N SER A 197 -17.92 17.62 -21.29
CA SER A 197 -19.37 17.76 -21.16
C SER A 197 -20.08 16.42 -21.33
N HIS A 198 -21.05 16.14 -20.44
CA HIS A 198 -21.84 14.93 -20.53
C HIS A 198 -22.78 14.98 -21.74
N ARG A 199 -22.73 13.94 -22.60
CA ARG A 199 -23.45 13.92 -23.88
C ARG A 199 -24.97 14.10 -23.74
N LYS A 200 -25.58 13.55 -22.69
CA LYS A 200 -27.03 13.62 -22.44
C LYS A 200 -27.44 14.78 -21.53
N HIS A 201 -26.50 15.30 -20.74
CA HIS A 201 -26.74 16.38 -19.79
C HIS A 201 -25.62 17.42 -19.95
N PRO A 202 -25.68 18.32 -20.96
CA PRO A 202 -24.57 19.24 -21.26
C PRO A 202 -24.16 20.19 -20.11
N LYS A 203 -24.99 20.26 -19.05
CA LYS A 203 -24.74 21.00 -17.82
C LYS A 203 -23.92 20.21 -16.79
N GLU A 204 -23.75 18.91 -16.99
CA GLU A 204 -22.89 18.05 -16.19
C GLU A 204 -21.55 17.87 -16.90
N THR A 205 -20.47 17.95 -16.13
CA THR A 205 -19.10 17.79 -16.63
C THR A 205 -18.49 16.57 -15.94
N LYS A 206 -17.87 15.69 -16.71
CA LYS A 206 -17.12 14.54 -16.19
C LYS A 206 -15.63 14.80 -16.32
N LEU A 207 -14.88 14.48 -15.27
CA LEU A 207 -13.43 14.44 -15.33
C LEU A 207 -13.01 13.15 -16.04
N LYS A 208 -12.05 13.26 -16.95
CA LYS A 208 -11.39 12.10 -17.57
C LYS A 208 -9.90 12.35 -17.62
N GLY A 209 -9.12 11.34 -17.24
CA GLY A 209 -7.67 11.33 -17.26
C GLY A 209 -7.18 10.06 -16.59
N GLY A 210 -5.89 9.81 -16.64
CA GLY A 210 -5.34 8.61 -16.05
C GLY A 210 -3.93 8.28 -16.49
N PHE A 211 -3.40 7.22 -15.89
CA PHE A 211 -2.14 6.60 -16.30
C PHE A 211 -2.43 5.27 -16.97
N HIS A 212 -1.65 4.92 -17.98
CA HIS A 212 -1.70 3.60 -18.60
C HIS A 212 -0.34 3.24 -19.19
N GLY A 213 -0.11 1.95 -19.44
CA GLY A 213 1.21 1.54 -19.89
C GLY A 213 1.42 0.04 -19.96
N THR A 214 2.68 -0.34 -20.20
CA THR A 214 3.10 -1.74 -20.42
C THR A 214 4.58 -1.91 -20.09
N TRP A 215 4.97 -3.12 -19.66
CA TRP A 215 6.37 -3.49 -19.50
C TRP A 215 7.02 -3.94 -20.82
N GLU A 216 6.24 -4.35 -21.84
CA GLU A 216 6.78 -4.58 -23.18
C GLU A 216 7.09 -3.26 -23.88
N LEU A 217 8.33 -2.79 -23.75
CA LEU A 217 8.75 -1.49 -24.29
C LEU A 217 8.58 -1.33 -25.81
N ASP A 218 8.50 -2.42 -26.56
CA ASP A 218 8.32 -2.46 -28.00
C ASP A 218 6.85 -2.64 -28.42
N ALA A 219 5.92 -2.77 -27.47
CA ALA A 219 4.51 -2.97 -27.76
C ALA A 219 3.83 -1.71 -28.31
N ASP A 220 2.86 -1.95 -29.20
CA ASP A 220 1.95 -0.92 -29.68
C ASP A 220 0.86 -0.65 -28.65
N MET A 221 0.93 0.54 -28.03
CA MET A 221 -0.01 0.98 -27.01
C MET A 221 -1.47 1.03 -27.46
N SER A 222 -1.73 1.21 -28.77
CA SER A 222 -3.11 1.23 -29.29
C SER A 222 -3.83 -0.11 -29.14
N THR A 223 -3.07 -1.21 -29.03
CA THR A 223 -3.61 -2.58 -28.92
C THR A 223 -3.24 -3.29 -27.61
N ALA A 224 -2.29 -2.77 -26.83
CA ALA A 224 -1.74 -3.42 -25.63
C ALA A 224 -2.80 -3.96 -24.65
N LYS A 225 -3.87 -3.20 -24.41
CA LYS A 225 -4.98 -3.62 -23.52
C LYS A 225 -5.62 -4.94 -23.96
N THR A 226 -5.82 -5.14 -25.26
CA THR A 226 -6.59 -6.28 -25.81
C THR A 226 -5.74 -7.36 -26.44
N ARG A 227 -4.53 -7.03 -26.90
CA ARG A 227 -3.62 -7.95 -27.56
C ARG A 227 -3.15 -9.03 -26.59
N ASN A 228 -3.23 -10.29 -26.98
CA ASN A 228 -2.68 -11.38 -26.18
C ASN A 228 -1.17 -11.22 -26.00
N ASP A 229 -0.68 -11.69 -24.86
CA ASP A 229 0.75 -11.69 -24.56
C ASP A 229 1.40 -10.30 -24.56
N THR A 230 0.67 -9.33 -24.03
CA THR A 230 1.16 -7.97 -23.78
C THR A 230 0.64 -7.55 -22.42
N SER A 231 1.55 -7.22 -21.52
CA SER A 231 1.21 -6.69 -20.20
C SER A 231 0.56 -5.33 -20.36
N PHE A 232 -0.33 -4.99 -19.44
CA PHE A 232 -1.01 -3.71 -19.48
C PHE A 232 -1.42 -3.29 -18.09
N PHE A 233 -1.29 -2.01 -17.79
CA PHE A 233 -1.96 -1.41 -16.65
C PHE A 233 -2.72 -0.16 -17.08
N SER A 234 -3.77 0.17 -16.33
CA SER A 234 -4.38 1.49 -16.41
C SER A 234 -5.03 1.89 -15.09
N LEU A 235 -5.10 3.20 -14.87
CA LEU A 235 -5.76 3.86 -13.76
C LEU A 235 -6.62 5.01 -14.28
N GLU A 236 -7.93 4.91 -14.10
CA GLU A 236 -8.89 6.03 -14.21
C GLU A 236 -9.83 6.03 -12.97
N PHE A 237 -9.28 5.85 -11.75
CA PHE A 237 -10.01 5.33 -10.56
C PHE A 237 -10.74 4.00 -10.81
N HIS A 238 -10.26 3.33 -11.85
CA HIS A 238 -10.59 2.00 -12.27
C HIS A 238 -9.26 1.37 -12.60
N HIS A 239 -8.89 0.37 -11.80
CA HIS A 239 -7.59 -0.26 -11.81
C HIS A 239 -7.65 -1.49 -12.71
N VAL A 240 -6.75 -1.53 -13.69
CA VAL A 240 -6.57 -2.69 -14.56
C VAL A 240 -5.13 -3.13 -14.46
N LEU A 241 -4.91 -4.44 -14.31
CA LEU A 241 -3.60 -5.07 -14.40
C LEU A 241 -3.70 -6.34 -15.24
N LYS A 242 -2.81 -6.48 -16.21
CA LYS A 242 -2.75 -7.62 -17.10
C LYS A 242 -1.32 -8.11 -17.25
N THR A 243 -1.13 -9.41 -17.12
CA THR A 243 0.18 -10.07 -17.27
C THR A 243 0.40 -10.59 -18.69
N SER A 244 1.66 -10.92 -18.99
CA SER A 244 2.08 -11.59 -20.22
C SER A 244 2.96 -12.80 -19.90
N SER A 245 3.48 -13.48 -20.92
CA SER A 245 4.50 -14.52 -20.79
C SER A 245 5.83 -13.96 -20.31
N LYS A 246 6.18 -12.74 -20.72
CA LYS A 246 7.40 -12.03 -20.29
C LYS A 246 7.28 -11.46 -18.87
N TYR A 247 6.09 -11.01 -18.49
CA TYR A 247 5.82 -10.43 -17.18
C TYR A 247 4.64 -11.16 -16.51
N PRO A 248 4.86 -12.40 -16.04
CA PRO A 248 3.83 -13.22 -15.42
C PRO A 248 3.60 -12.87 -13.95
N TRP A 249 4.48 -12.07 -13.34
CA TRP A 249 4.39 -11.66 -11.95
C TRP A 249 4.34 -10.13 -11.87
N LEU A 250 3.15 -9.58 -11.62
CA LEU A 250 2.92 -8.14 -11.55
C LEU A 250 2.03 -7.78 -10.36
N MET A 251 2.23 -6.58 -9.82
CA MET A 251 1.48 -6.02 -8.71
C MET A 251 0.97 -4.63 -9.07
N HIS A 252 -0.23 -4.28 -8.57
CA HIS A 252 -0.85 -2.98 -8.73
C HIS A 252 -1.60 -2.59 -7.46
N TYR A 253 -1.07 -1.61 -6.74
CA TYR A 253 -1.62 -1.13 -5.47
C TYR A 253 -2.02 0.35 -5.52
N LEU A 254 -3.06 0.67 -4.76
CA LEU A 254 -3.35 2.03 -4.29
C LEU A 254 -2.85 2.13 -2.85
N ARG A 255 -1.99 3.12 -2.59
CA ARG A 255 -1.36 3.32 -1.29
C ARG A 255 -1.70 4.66 -0.65
N SER A 256 -1.89 4.61 0.66
CA SER A 256 -2.05 5.75 1.54
C SER A 256 -0.78 5.99 2.36
N ASP A 257 0.30 6.39 1.67
CA ASP A 257 1.60 6.59 2.31
C ASP A 257 1.64 7.82 3.23
N ALA A 258 2.52 7.78 4.23
CA ALA A 258 2.79 8.88 5.14
C ALA A 258 3.41 10.07 4.41
N THR A 259 3.16 11.28 4.93
CA THR A 259 3.72 12.51 4.36
C THR A 259 5.23 12.64 4.53
N THR A 260 5.83 11.83 5.41
CA THR A 260 7.26 11.85 5.77
C THR A 260 7.70 10.50 6.29
N GLY A 261 8.99 10.19 6.15
CA GLY A 261 9.59 8.95 6.65
C GLY A 261 9.55 7.82 5.63
N PHE A 262 9.86 6.62 6.09
CA PHE A 262 9.90 5.41 5.28
C PHE A 262 8.51 4.79 5.16
N SER A 263 8.05 4.55 3.94
CA SER A 263 6.77 3.91 3.64
C SER A 263 7.00 2.83 2.57
N GLY A 264 6.07 1.89 2.37
CA GLY A 264 6.04 1.04 1.17
C GLY A 264 7.24 0.14 0.89
N GLY A 265 8.14 -0.10 1.86
CA GLY A 265 9.35 -0.91 1.66
C GLY A 265 10.62 -0.11 1.34
N TYR A 266 10.57 1.23 1.33
CA TYR A 266 11.72 2.07 1.02
C TYR A 266 12.59 2.37 2.25
N HIS A 267 13.90 2.41 2.04
CA HIS A 267 14.90 3.02 2.93
C HIS A 267 15.13 4.51 2.62
N TYR A 268 14.29 5.10 1.76
CA TYR A 268 14.31 6.52 1.41
C TYR A 268 13.06 7.25 1.92
N GLU A 269 13.19 8.57 2.10
CA GLU A 269 12.07 9.41 2.49
C GLU A 269 10.98 9.43 1.40
N THR A 270 9.72 9.29 1.81
CA THR A 270 8.54 9.24 0.94
C THR A 270 7.58 10.41 1.15
N ARG A 271 6.61 10.56 0.23
CA ARG A 271 5.49 11.51 0.27
C ARG A 271 4.19 10.79 -0.08
N GLY A 272 3.18 11.01 0.74
CA GLY A 272 1.83 10.51 0.47
C GLY A 272 0.76 11.39 1.08
N MET A 273 -0.39 10.79 1.35
CA MET A 273 -1.59 11.51 1.77
C MET A 273 -2.01 11.30 3.23
N SER A 274 -1.34 10.40 3.95
CA SER A 274 -1.55 10.16 5.39
C SER A 274 -0.85 11.22 6.23
N LYS A 275 -1.62 12.23 6.66
CA LYS A 275 -1.18 13.34 7.52
C LYS A 275 -0.99 12.96 8.99
N ILE A 276 -1.61 11.87 9.43
CA ILE A 276 -1.39 11.24 10.73
C ILE A 276 -0.93 9.81 10.46
N VAL A 277 0.20 9.40 11.02
CA VAL A 277 0.63 8.00 10.95
C VAL A 277 -0.14 7.20 12.00
N PRO A 278 -1.05 6.29 11.62
CA PRO A 278 -1.82 5.51 12.57
C PRO A 278 -0.92 4.63 13.43
N LYS A 279 -1.29 4.49 14.70
CA LYS A 279 -0.60 3.67 15.69
C LYS A 279 -1.56 2.61 16.22
N SER A 280 -1.14 1.36 16.27
CA SER A 280 -1.95 0.30 16.88
C SER A 280 -2.09 0.52 18.39
N PRO A 281 -3.26 0.21 18.99
CA PRO A 281 -4.43 -0.40 18.36
C PRO A 281 -5.47 0.60 17.83
N ASN A 282 -5.21 1.91 17.87
CA ASN A 282 -6.24 2.94 17.90
C ASN A 282 -6.60 3.51 16.52
N PHE A 283 -6.90 2.63 15.56
CA PHE A 283 -7.39 3.06 14.25
C PHE A 283 -8.20 2.00 13.52
N LYS A 284 -9.10 2.48 12.66
CA LYS A 284 -9.86 1.68 11.72
C LYS A 284 -9.60 2.11 10.29
N VAL A 285 -9.87 1.23 9.35
CA VAL A 285 -9.81 1.52 7.92
C VAL A 285 -11.18 1.21 7.31
N ARG A 286 -11.70 2.15 6.52
CA ARG A 286 -12.99 2.03 5.84
C ARG A 286 -12.79 2.18 4.34
N PHE A 287 -13.45 1.36 3.54
CA PHE A 287 -13.48 1.51 2.07
C PHE A 287 -14.61 0.67 1.47
N THR A 288 -14.97 0.99 0.22
CA THR A 288 -15.83 0.18 -0.63
C THR A 288 -14.99 -0.37 -1.78
N LEU A 289 -14.96 -1.69 -1.94
CA LEU A 289 -14.18 -2.42 -2.93
C LEU A 289 -15.10 -3.22 -3.87
N ASP A 290 -14.88 -3.09 -5.17
CA ASP A 290 -15.51 -3.92 -6.19
C ASP A 290 -14.43 -4.60 -7.05
N VAL A 291 -14.24 -5.90 -6.84
CA VAL A 291 -13.35 -6.73 -7.65
C VAL A 291 -14.14 -7.27 -8.83
N ILE A 292 -13.91 -6.69 -10.01
CA ILE A 292 -14.61 -7.04 -11.26
C ILE A 292 -13.98 -8.30 -11.87
N LYS A 293 -12.65 -8.40 -11.83
CA LYS A 293 -11.87 -9.60 -12.24
C LYS A 293 -10.72 -9.82 -11.28
N GLY A 294 -10.53 -11.08 -10.86
CA GLY A 294 -9.60 -11.44 -9.78
C GLY A 294 -8.15 -11.67 -10.18
N GLY A 295 -7.80 -11.83 -11.47
CA GLY A 295 -6.43 -12.15 -11.88
C GLY A 295 -6.06 -13.65 -11.90
N GLY A 296 -7.05 -14.55 -11.81
CA GLY A 296 -6.87 -16.00 -11.91
C GLY A 296 -6.67 -16.71 -10.56
N PRO A 297 -6.52 -18.05 -10.54
CA PRO A 297 -6.47 -18.81 -9.28
C PRO A 297 -5.24 -18.52 -8.41
N ARG A 298 -4.13 -18.13 -9.02
CA ARG A 298 -2.85 -17.83 -8.34
C ARG A 298 -2.67 -16.36 -7.99
N SER A 299 -3.66 -15.51 -8.27
CA SER A 299 -3.59 -14.13 -7.82
C SER A 299 -4.03 -14.01 -6.37
N GLN A 300 -3.66 -12.90 -5.76
CA GLN A 300 -4.21 -12.47 -4.49
C GLN A 300 -4.65 -11.03 -4.59
N PHE A 301 -5.75 -10.72 -3.94
CA PHE A 301 -6.15 -9.35 -3.69
C PHE A 301 -5.90 -9.04 -2.22
N TYR A 302 -5.12 -8.00 -1.97
CA TYR A 302 -4.87 -7.47 -0.65
C TYR A 302 -6.06 -6.59 -0.26
N LEU A 303 -6.95 -7.17 0.53
CA LEU A 303 -8.06 -6.45 1.14
C LEU A 303 -7.55 -5.45 2.19
N MET A 304 -6.37 -5.70 2.74
CA MET A 304 -5.62 -4.77 3.58
C MET A 304 -4.16 -5.21 3.52
N ASP A 305 -3.27 -4.31 3.14
CA ASP A 305 -1.83 -4.48 3.30
C ASP A 305 -1.33 -3.24 4.06
N ILE A 306 -0.78 -3.44 5.26
CA ILE A 306 -0.18 -2.34 6.03
C ILE A 306 1.31 -2.59 6.21
N GLY A 307 2.09 -1.59 5.82
CA GLY A 307 3.54 -1.60 5.90
C GLY A 307 4.07 -0.76 7.06
N SER A 308 5.08 -1.27 7.74
CA SER A 308 5.81 -0.57 8.81
C SER A 308 7.29 -0.99 8.86
N CYS A 309 8.11 -0.25 9.59
CA CYS A 309 9.53 -0.55 9.74
C CYS A 309 9.98 -0.41 11.20
N TRP A 310 10.62 -1.46 11.72
CA TRP A 310 11.38 -1.40 12.97
C TRP A 310 12.51 -2.45 12.96
N LYS A 311 13.52 -2.28 13.81
CA LYS A 311 14.63 -3.24 13.95
C LYS A 311 14.19 -4.43 14.82
N ASN A 312 14.88 -5.56 14.74
CA ASN A 312 14.55 -6.75 15.56
C ASN A 312 14.65 -6.51 17.08
N ASN A 313 15.38 -5.46 17.50
CA ASN A 313 15.47 -5.03 18.89
C ASN A 313 14.35 -4.06 19.33
N GLY A 314 13.38 -3.76 18.45
CA GLY A 314 12.24 -2.88 18.72
C GLY A 314 12.50 -1.38 18.51
N GLN A 315 13.71 -0.98 18.13
CA GLN A 315 13.99 0.42 17.77
C GLN A 315 13.36 0.78 16.42
N PRO A 316 12.99 2.06 16.20
CA PRO A 316 12.58 2.54 14.88
C PRO A 316 13.68 2.32 13.83
N CYS A 317 13.26 2.16 12.59
CA CYS A 317 14.19 2.15 11.45
C CYS A 317 14.88 3.50 11.25
N ASP A 318 16.09 3.48 10.71
CA ASP A 318 16.93 4.66 10.47
C ASP A 318 17.49 4.74 9.04
N GLY A 319 17.15 3.77 8.19
CA GLY A 319 17.57 3.67 6.79
C GLY A 319 18.77 2.74 6.61
N ASP A 320 19.29 2.14 7.68
CA ASP A 320 20.30 1.08 7.58
C ASP A 320 19.67 -0.24 7.16
N VAL A 321 19.78 -0.53 5.86
CA VAL A 321 19.20 -1.73 5.23
C VAL A 321 19.69 -3.06 5.80
N THR A 322 20.80 -3.07 6.55
CA THR A 322 21.35 -4.29 7.15
C THR A 322 20.67 -4.66 8.48
N THR A 323 20.12 -3.66 9.17
CA THR A 323 19.50 -3.84 10.50
C THR A 323 18.01 -3.55 10.52
N ASP A 324 17.53 -2.71 9.60
CA ASP A 324 16.12 -2.40 9.42
C ASP A 324 15.34 -3.63 8.90
N VAL A 325 14.08 -3.73 9.31
CA VAL A 325 13.17 -4.80 8.88
C VAL A 325 11.82 -4.21 8.53
N MET A 326 11.43 -4.39 7.27
CA MET A 326 10.08 -4.07 6.80
C MET A 326 9.10 -5.12 7.24
N ARG A 327 7.92 -4.69 7.67
CA ARG A 327 6.90 -5.59 8.19
C ARG A 327 5.56 -5.31 7.58
N TYR A 328 4.94 -6.39 7.12
CA TYR A 328 3.66 -6.36 6.45
C TYR A 328 2.64 -7.18 7.24
N SER A 329 1.50 -6.56 7.52
CA SER A 329 0.31 -7.25 7.99
C SER A 329 -0.69 -7.25 6.84
N GLU A 330 -0.96 -8.41 6.29
CA GLU A 330 -1.70 -8.55 5.04
C GLU A 330 -2.95 -9.40 5.25
N MET A 331 -4.12 -8.90 4.87
CA MET A 331 -5.33 -9.70 4.70
C MET A 331 -5.59 -9.92 3.22
N ILE A 332 -5.47 -11.17 2.79
CA ILE A 332 -5.66 -11.54 1.39
C ILE A 332 -7.04 -12.17 1.16
N ILE A 333 -7.63 -11.88 0.01
CA ILE A 333 -8.82 -12.57 -0.50
C ILE A 333 -8.49 -13.26 -1.81
N ASN A 334 -8.67 -14.57 -1.83
CA ASN A 334 -8.64 -15.41 -3.03
C ASN A 334 -9.53 -16.64 -2.75
N PRO A 335 -10.63 -16.84 -3.50
CA PRO A 335 -11.53 -17.97 -3.28
C PRO A 335 -10.87 -19.34 -3.50
N ASP A 336 -9.80 -19.40 -4.29
CA ASP A 336 -9.08 -20.62 -4.65
C ASP A 336 -7.84 -20.85 -3.78
N ILE A 337 -7.59 -20.01 -2.76
CA ILE A 337 -6.29 -20.00 -2.04
C ILE A 337 -5.91 -21.36 -1.47
N HIS A 338 -6.86 -22.07 -0.85
CA HIS A 338 -6.61 -23.40 -0.27
C HIS A 338 -6.39 -24.50 -1.31
N THR A 339 -6.84 -24.30 -2.55
CA THR A 339 -6.59 -25.24 -3.65
C THR A 339 -5.21 -25.03 -4.26
N VAL A 340 -4.70 -23.80 -4.20
CA VAL A 340 -3.42 -23.41 -4.80
C VAL A 340 -2.27 -23.55 -3.80
N SER A 341 -2.51 -23.28 -2.52
CA SER A 341 -1.52 -23.38 -1.45
C SER A 341 -2.19 -23.81 -0.13
N PRO A 342 -1.72 -24.90 0.50
CA PRO A 342 -2.29 -25.39 1.76
C PRO A 342 -2.08 -24.46 2.97
N GLY A 343 -1.28 -23.39 2.83
CA GLY A 343 -1.07 -22.37 3.87
C GLY A 343 -0.58 -22.92 5.21
N CYS A 344 -0.75 -22.12 6.28
CA CYS A 344 -0.50 -22.52 7.66
C CYS A 344 -1.40 -23.69 8.07
N ASN A 345 -0.79 -24.78 8.55
CA ASN A 345 -1.51 -25.93 9.08
C ASN A 345 -0.62 -26.73 10.07
N PRO A 346 -1.20 -27.50 11.00
CA PRO A 346 -0.44 -28.14 12.07
C PRO A 346 0.46 -29.31 11.61
N LYS A 347 0.14 -29.96 10.49
CA LYS A 347 0.75 -31.23 10.10
C LYS A 347 1.92 -31.09 9.13
N GLU A 348 1.75 -30.27 8.10
CA GLU A 348 2.68 -30.19 6.97
C GLU A 348 3.40 -28.84 6.91
N ASN A 349 2.74 -27.75 7.31
CA ASN A 349 3.25 -26.39 7.14
C ASN A 349 3.22 -25.56 8.42
N LEU A 350 3.57 -26.17 9.55
CA LEU A 350 3.68 -25.45 10.82
C LEU A 350 4.67 -24.27 10.74
N LYS A 351 5.68 -24.37 9.87
CA LYS A 351 6.65 -23.31 9.56
C LYS A 351 6.05 -22.04 8.96
N LEU A 352 4.85 -22.13 8.39
CA LEU A 352 4.09 -21.00 7.82
C LEU A 352 3.11 -20.42 8.85
N CYS A 353 3.03 -20.97 10.06
CA CYS A 353 2.18 -20.46 11.12
C CYS A 353 2.99 -19.54 12.03
N PRO A 354 2.44 -18.36 12.42
CA PRO A 354 3.09 -17.53 13.42
C PRO A 354 3.18 -18.28 14.74
N ILE A 355 4.21 -17.99 15.54
CA ILE A 355 4.48 -18.71 16.79
C ILE A 355 3.30 -18.66 17.77
N TYR A 356 2.65 -17.50 17.84
CA TYR A 356 1.52 -17.27 18.73
C TYR A 356 0.35 -16.62 18.02
N HIS A 357 -0.85 -17.03 18.40
CA HIS A 357 -2.06 -16.26 18.20
C HIS A 357 -2.43 -15.55 19.51
N THR A 358 -2.85 -14.30 19.43
CA THR A 358 -3.37 -13.53 20.57
C THR A 358 -4.85 -13.27 20.34
N PHE A 359 -5.70 -13.82 21.22
CA PHE A 359 -7.15 -13.60 21.16
C PHE A 359 -7.50 -12.18 21.61
N ALA A 360 -8.70 -11.74 21.24
CA ALA A 360 -9.28 -10.45 21.60
C ALA A 360 -9.31 -10.14 23.11
N ASN A 361 -9.26 -11.17 23.97
CA ASN A 361 -9.20 -11.07 25.44
C ASN A 361 -7.76 -11.08 26.00
N GLY A 362 -6.74 -11.06 25.14
CA GLY A 362 -5.32 -11.08 25.50
C GLY A 362 -4.73 -12.48 25.71
N THR A 363 -5.54 -13.54 25.66
CA THR A 363 -5.04 -14.92 25.81
C THR A 363 -4.14 -15.27 24.63
N ARG A 364 -2.94 -15.78 24.91
CA ARG A 364 -2.00 -16.25 23.88
C ARG A 364 -2.02 -17.77 23.80
N VAL A 365 -2.03 -18.28 22.58
CA VAL A 365 -1.93 -19.72 22.29
C VAL A 365 -0.76 -19.96 21.34
N HIS A 366 0.03 -20.97 21.65
CA HIS A 366 1.17 -21.36 20.83
C HIS A 366 0.69 -22.17 19.62
N ARG A 367 1.37 -22.06 18.48
CA ARG A 367 1.04 -22.78 17.24
C ARG A 367 1.11 -24.31 17.33
N THR A 368 1.62 -24.88 18.41
CA THR A 368 1.58 -26.33 18.66
C THR A 368 0.35 -26.77 19.45
N ASP A 369 -0.46 -25.83 19.93
CA ASP A 369 -1.73 -26.14 20.57
C ASP A 369 -2.83 -26.31 19.51
N GLU A 370 -2.87 -27.51 18.93
CA GLU A 370 -3.78 -27.83 17.82
C GLU A 370 -5.27 -27.61 18.17
N ALA A 371 -5.62 -27.71 19.46
CA ALA A 371 -7.01 -27.60 19.91
C ALA A 371 -7.51 -26.15 19.93
N ARG A 372 -6.60 -25.16 20.02
CA ARG A 372 -6.98 -23.76 20.23
C ARG A 372 -6.41 -22.79 19.18
N PHE A 373 -5.35 -23.16 18.49
CA PHE A 373 -4.75 -22.28 17.49
C PHE A 373 -5.62 -22.21 16.21
N PRO A 374 -5.99 -21.01 15.73
CA PRO A 374 -6.87 -20.87 14.57
C PRO A 374 -6.06 -20.93 13.26
N TYR A 375 -5.61 -22.12 12.84
CA TYR A 375 -4.76 -22.28 11.66
C TYR A 375 -5.38 -21.73 10.38
N ASP A 376 -6.69 -21.93 10.20
CA ASP A 376 -7.49 -21.46 9.06
C ASP A 376 -7.60 -19.94 8.95
N ALA A 377 -7.26 -19.20 10.01
CA ALA A 377 -7.18 -17.75 9.99
C ALA A 377 -5.86 -17.21 9.38
N TYR A 378 -4.87 -18.07 9.17
CA TYR A 378 -3.53 -17.70 8.69
C TYR A 378 -3.23 -18.36 7.35
N HIS A 379 -2.67 -17.59 6.42
CA HIS A 379 -2.12 -18.14 5.20
C HIS A 379 -0.62 -18.41 5.34
N MET A 380 0.14 -17.40 5.78
CA MET A 380 1.59 -17.46 5.84
C MET A 380 2.15 -16.51 6.90
N HIS A 381 3.12 -16.98 7.67
CA HIS A 381 4.11 -16.17 8.35
C HIS A 381 5.47 -16.50 7.77
N CYS A 382 6.20 -15.49 7.35
CA CYS A 382 7.62 -15.62 7.05
C CYS A 382 8.40 -14.63 7.91
N SER A 383 9.51 -15.12 8.46
CA SER A 383 10.36 -14.41 9.41
C SER A 383 11.42 -13.57 8.70
N PRO A 384 11.94 -12.52 9.34
CA PRO A 384 12.98 -11.69 8.75
C PRO A 384 14.28 -12.46 8.55
N GLY A 385 14.97 -12.15 7.45
CA GLY A 385 16.24 -12.80 7.09
C GLY A 385 17.41 -12.51 8.05
N ASN A 386 17.30 -11.46 8.85
CA ASN A 386 18.27 -11.06 9.88
C ASN A 386 17.81 -11.38 11.32
N GLY A 387 16.79 -12.24 11.48
CA GLY A 387 16.34 -12.71 12.79
C GLY A 387 17.31 -13.74 13.39
N MET A 388 17.73 -13.53 14.64
CA MET A 388 18.78 -14.34 15.29
C MET A 388 18.24 -15.47 16.20
N TYR A 389 17.00 -15.35 16.65
CA TYR A 389 16.40 -16.21 17.68
C TYR A 389 15.05 -16.79 17.23
N LEU A 390 14.97 -17.17 15.95
CA LEU A 390 13.76 -17.74 15.37
C LEU A 390 13.46 -19.13 15.95
N GLU A 391 12.20 -19.38 16.28
CA GLU A 391 11.76 -20.67 16.80
C GLU A 391 11.47 -21.63 15.66
N GLU A 392 12.19 -22.76 15.63
CA GLU A 392 11.95 -23.82 14.64
C GLU A 392 10.62 -24.56 14.88
N PRO A 393 9.92 -24.96 13.80
CA PRO A 393 10.26 -24.72 12.40
C PRO A 393 9.83 -23.31 11.94
N PHE A 394 10.62 -22.67 11.09
CA PHE A 394 10.29 -21.35 10.52
C PHE A 394 10.56 -21.31 9.02
N ASN A 395 10.08 -20.25 8.36
CA ASN A 395 10.40 -19.93 6.98
C ASN A 395 10.89 -18.48 6.91
N HIS A 396 11.92 -18.19 6.13
CA HIS A 396 12.32 -16.81 5.85
C HIS A 396 11.48 -16.23 4.72
N CYS A 397 11.24 -14.92 4.77
CA CYS A 397 10.66 -14.21 3.64
C CYS A 397 11.62 -14.18 2.44
N ASP A 398 11.10 -13.75 1.29
CA ASP A 398 11.94 -13.44 0.13
C ASP A 398 13.01 -12.43 0.54
N GLU A 399 14.25 -12.78 0.32
CA GLU A 399 15.43 -12.00 0.68
C GLU A 399 15.77 -10.91 -0.34
N TYR A 400 15.07 -10.90 -1.49
CA TYR A 400 15.33 -10.01 -2.63
C TYR A 400 14.16 -9.07 -2.97
N SER A 401 13.00 -9.17 -2.30
CA SER A 401 11.84 -8.34 -2.65
C SER A 401 11.93 -6.89 -2.16
N ASN A 402 12.82 -6.62 -1.22
CA ASN A 402 13.07 -5.31 -0.61
C ASN A 402 14.59 -5.11 -0.45
N PRO A 403 15.09 -3.87 -0.35
CA PRO A 403 16.50 -3.63 -0.11
C PRO A 403 16.97 -4.21 1.23
N GLN A 404 16.14 -4.10 2.26
CA GLN A 404 16.31 -4.63 3.62
C GLN A 404 15.52 -5.93 3.84
N ALA A 405 15.79 -6.61 4.97
CA ALA A 405 15.01 -7.78 5.37
C ALA A 405 13.53 -7.44 5.57
N GLN A 406 12.66 -8.43 5.37
CA GLN A 406 11.22 -8.26 5.56
C GLN A 406 10.61 -9.40 6.38
N GLU A 407 9.53 -9.09 7.08
CA GLU A 407 8.66 -10.04 7.76
C GLU A 407 7.23 -9.86 7.23
N ILE A 408 6.57 -10.94 6.85
CA ILE A 408 5.21 -10.89 6.31
C ILE A 408 4.33 -11.81 7.13
N LEU A 409 3.17 -11.28 7.53
CA LEU A 409 2.09 -12.06 8.11
C LEU A 409 0.82 -11.90 7.27
N GLN A 410 0.51 -12.94 6.50
CA GLN A 410 -0.70 -13.06 5.70
C GLN A 410 -1.78 -13.82 6.46
N ILE A 411 -2.92 -13.17 6.62
CA ILE A 411 -4.13 -13.70 7.24
C ILE A 411 -5.27 -13.78 6.22
N LEU A 412 -6.27 -14.59 6.56
CA LEU A 412 -7.49 -14.76 5.78
C LEU A 412 -8.69 -14.12 6.51
N PRO A 413 -9.74 -13.70 5.80
CA PRO A 413 -10.99 -13.32 6.43
C PRO A 413 -11.52 -14.47 7.30
N HIS A 414 -11.62 -14.23 8.60
CA HIS A 414 -11.96 -15.25 9.57
C HIS A 414 -12.71 -14.66 10.78
N PRO A 415 -13.71 -15.35 11.36
CA PRO A 415 -14.49 -14.85 12.49
C PRO A 415 -13.66 -14.50 13.73
N VAL A 416 -12.49 -15.11 13.90
CA VAL A 416 -11.58 -14.80 15.02
C VAL A 416 -11.13 -13.33 15.04
N TRP A 417 -11.18 -12.65 13.89
CA TRP A 417 -10.89 -11.23 13.75
C TRP A 417 -12.08 -10.31 14.08
N GLY A 418 -13.25 -10.89 14.42
CA GLY A 418 -14.45 -10.12 14.80
C GLY A 418 -15.22 -9.53 13.62
N TRP A 419 -15.19 -10.19 12.46
CA TRP A 419 -15.81 -9.67 11.25
C TRP A 419 -17.35 -9.72 11.28
N ILE A 420 -17.98 -8.58 10.99
CA ILE A 420 -19.42 -8.41 10.78
C ILE A 420 -19.57 -7.32 9.69
N GLY A 421 -20.20 -7.60 8.54
CA GLY A 421 -20.41 -6.53 7.55
C GLY A 421 -20.90 -6.92 6.16
N ASP A 422 -21.01 -5.90 5.32
CA ASP A 422 -21.28 -5.97 3.87
C ASP A 422 -20.07 -6.57 3.12
N PRO A 423 -20.24 -7.47 2.15
CA PRO A 423 -19.14 -8.07 1.40
C PRO A 423 -18.32 -7.09 0.54
N ARG A 424 -18.80 -5.85 0.32
CA ARG A 424 -18.15 -4.84 -0.53
C ARG A 424 -17.73 -3.59 0.22
N THR A 425 -18.42 -3.24 1.30
CA THR A 425 -18.05 -2.09 2.14
C THR A 425 -17.54 -2.57 3.48
N TRP A 426 -16.28 -2.25 3.76
CA TRP A 426 -15.53 -2.74 4.89
C TRP A 426 -15.28 -1.60 5.87
N GLU A 427 -15.47 -1.85 7.17
CA GLU A 427 -14.89 -1.05 8.26
C GLU A 427 -14.11 -2.02 9.16
N LEU A 428 -12.80 -2.05 8.98
CA LEU A 428 -11.91 -2.98 9.65
C LEU A 428 -11.23 -2.30 10.85
N ASP A 429 -11.26 -2.95 12.01
CA ASP A 429 -10.44 -2.54 13.17
C ASP A 429 -8.99 -3.00 12.99
N VAL A 430 -8.33 -2.38 12.00
CA VAL A 430 -6.97 -2.71 11.56
C VAL A 430 -5.95 -2.48 12.67
N GLY A 431 -6.15 -1.47 13.52
CA GLY A 431 -5.27 -1.21 14.65
C GLY A 431 -5.31 -2.33 15.68
N ARG A 432 -6.49 -2.77 16.12
CA ARG A 432 -6.61 -3.88 17.07
C ARG A 432 -6.12 -5.20 16.48
N LEU A 433 -6.47 -5.46 15.22
CA LEU A 433 -6.01 -6.63 14.48
C LEU A 433 -4.48 -6.68 14.46
N SER A 434 -3.84 -5.64 13.93
CA SER A 434 -2.40 -5.56 13.81
C SER A 434 -1.67 -5.54 15.16
N GLN A 435 -2.30 -5.12 16.26
CA GLN A 435 -1.76 -5.25 17.62
C GLN A 435 -1.72 -6.71 18.11
N SER A 436 -2.70 -7.51 17.70
CA SER A 436 -2.88 -8.90 18.16
C SER A 436 -1.99 -9.89 17.41
N LEU A 437 -1.58 -9.52 16.20
CA LEU A 437 -0.71 -10.30 15.34
C LEU A 437 0.71 -10.44 15.92
N TYR A 438 1.31 -11.61 15.71
CA TYR A 438 2.68 -11.90 16.09
C TYR A 438 3.64 -11.35 15.03
N PHE A 439 4.58 -10.54 15.48
CA PHE A 439 5.76 -10.13 14.72
C PHE A 439 7.00 -10.50 15.53
N TYR A 440 8.03 -10.98 14.86
CA TYR A 440 9.28 -11.38 15.44
C TYR A 440 9.97 -10.20 16.10
N GLN A 441 10.53 -10.48 17.27
CA GLN A 441 11.31 -9.55 18.06
C GLN A 441 12.34 -10.32 18.88
N ASP A 442 13.56 -9.80 18.95
CA ASP A 442 14.65 -10.42 19.70
C ASP A 442 14.27 -10.54 21.20
N PRO A 443 14.56 -11.68 21.85
CA PRO A 443 14.30 -11.87 23.27
C PRO A 443 14.95 -10.77 24.12
N PHE A 444 14.30 -10.42 25.23
CA PHE A 444 14.77 -9.41 26.19
C PHE A 444 14.91 -7.98 25.65
N THR A 445 14.32 -7.68 24.49
CA THR A 445 14.26 -6.32 23.93
C THR A 445 12.94 -5.62 24.24
N LYS A 446 12.93 -4.28 24.17
CA LYS A 446 11.71 -3.48 24.43
C LYS A 446 10.73 -3.67 23.27
N PRO A 447 9.46 -4.06 23.51
CA PRO A 447 8.46 -4.21 22.45
C PRO A 447 8.38 -2.99 21.53
N ALA A 448 8.35 -3.24 20.21
CA ALA A 448 8.21 -2.18 19.22
C ALA A 448 6.86 -1.47 19.33
N GLU A 449 6.87 -0.14 19.19
CA GLU A 449 5.64 0.62 18.96
C GLU A 449 5.25 0.53 17.47
N ARG A 450 4.02 0.09 17.19
CA ARG A 450 3.59 -0.24 15.83
C ARG A 450 2.92 0.97 15.18
N HIS A 451 3.69 1.70 14.39
CA HIS A 451 3.23 2.79 13.54
C HIS A 451 3.12 2.31 12.09
N TRP A 452 2.02 2.61 11.41
CA TRP A 452 1.76 2.10 10.04
C TRP A 452 1.78 3.25 9.03
N PRO A 453 2.96 3.62 8.52
CA PRO A 453 3.10 4.71 7.55
C PRO A 453 2.49 4.40 6.19
N SER A 454 2.19 3.15 5.87
CA SER A 454 1.67 2.72 4.57
C SER A 454 0.47 1.80 4.78
N ILE A 455 -0.65 2.11 4.13
CA ILE A 455 -1.90 1.34 4.18
C ILE A 455 -2.47 1.27 2.77
N ASP A 456 -2.57 0.04 2.28
CA ASP A 456 -2.62 -0.26 0.86
C ASP A 456 -3.75 -1.25 0.54
N LEU A 457 -4.21 -1.17 -0.70
CA LEU A 457 -5.13 -2.10 -1.33
C LEU A 457 -4.64 -2.42 -2.72
N GLY A 458 -4.89 -3.64 -3.19
CA GLY A 458 -4.78 -3.95 -4.61
C GLY A 458 -4.46 -5.40 -4.85
N THR A 459 -3.80 -5.68 -5.97
CA THR A 459 -3.69 -7.04 -6.49
C THR A 459 -2.26 -7.40 -6.87
N GLU A 460 -1.93 -8.66 -6.62
CA GLU A 460 -0.76 -9.33 -7.13
C GLU A 460 -1.19 -10.54 -7.95
N ILE A 461 -0.72 -10.62 -9.18
CA ILE A 461 -0.84 -11.81 -10.00
C ILE A 461 0.49 -12.54 -9.91
N TYR A 462 0.52 -13.68 -9.21
CA TYR A 462 1.74 -14.45 -9.01
C TYR A 462 1.97 -15.45 -10.16
N VAL A 463 3.11 -15.30 -10.84
CA VAL A 463 3.67 -16.20 -11.89
C VAL A 463 2.58 -16.88 -12.74
N SER A 464 1.73 -16.04 -13.35
CA SER A 464 0.60 -16.46 -14.18
C SER A 464 0.42 -15.51 -15.36
N SER A 465 0.62 -16.03 -16.56
CA SER A 465 0.54 -15.25 -17.80
C SER A 465 -0.90 -15.03 -18.29
N ASN A 466 -1.11 -13.93 -19.02
CA ASN A 466 -2.38 -13.57 -19.66
C ASN A 466 -3.58 -13.53 -18.68
N GLN A 467 -3.30 -13.19 -17.43
CA GLN A 467 -4.34 -12.95 -16.44
C GLN A 467 -4.74 -11.49 -16.44
N LEU A 468 -5.97 -11.21 -16.03
CA LEU A 468 -6.53 -9.87 -15.96
C LEU A 468 -7.17 -9.67 -14.59
N ALA A 469 -6.66 -8.69 -13.85
CA ALA A 469 -7.30 -8.14 -12.67
C ALA A 469 -7.91 -6.78 -13.00
N GLU A 470 -9.11 -6.55 -12.51
CA GLU A 470 -9.92 -5.35 -12.78
C GLU A 470 -10.70 -5.01 -11.51
N TRP A 471 -10.54 -3.82 -10.96
CA TRP A 471 -11.16 -3.45 -9.69
C TRP A 471 -11.32 -1.94 -9.52
N VAL A 472 -12.24 -1.57 -8.62
CA VAL A 472 -12.54 -0.18 -8.25
C VAL A 472 -12.58 -0.06 -6.74
N VAL A 473 -12.10 1.07 -6.22
CA VAL A 473 -12.21 1.42 -4.80
C VAL A 473 -12.80 2.82 -4.65
N SER A 474 -13.56 3.01 -3.58
CA SER A 474 -14.17 4.28 -3.20
C SER A 474 -14.34 4.34 -1.68
N ASP A 475 -14.72 5.51 -1.14
CA ASP A 475 -14.98 5.70 0.29
C ASP A 475 -13.80 5.33 1.22
N PHE A 476 -12.57 5.31 0.69
CA PHE A 476 -11.36 5.00 1.44
C PHE A 476 -11.12 6.06 2.53
N ASP A 477 -11.05 5.64 3.78
CA ASP A 477 -10.73 6.48 4.94
C ASP A 477 -9.94 5.71 5.99
N ILE A 478 -9.03 6.38 6.69
CA ILE A 478 -8.31 5.85 7.85
C ILE A 478 -8.75 6.68 9.05
N ILE A 479 -9.44 6.05 9.98
CA ILE A 479 -10.07 6.72 11.13
C ILE A 479 -9.23 6.43 12.36
N VAL A 480 -8.54 7.44 12.87
CA VAL A 480 -7.81 7.37 14.14
C VAL A 480 -8.70 7.87 15.28
N THR A 481 -8.60 7.20 16.42
CA THR A 481 -9.26 7.62 17.66
C THR A 481 -8.21 8.10 18.65
N ASP A 482 -8.47 9.24 19.31
CA ASP A 482 -7.63 9.68 20.43
C ASP A 482 -7.67 8.59 21.54
N GLU A 483 -6.53 8.33 22.20
CA GLU A 483 -6.38 7.33 23.29
C GLU A 483 -7.25 7.61 24.51
#